data_AF-A0A7G8TE01-F1
#
_entry.id   AF-A0A7G8TE01-F1
#
_cell.length_a   1.000
_cell.length_b   1.000
_cell.length_c   1.000
_cell.angle_alpha   90.00
_cell.angle_beta   90.00
_cell.angle_gamma   90.00
#
_symmetry.space_group_name_H-M   'P 1'
#
loop_
_entity.id
_entity.type
_entity.pdbx_description
1 polymer ?
#
loop_
_entity_poly.entity_id
_entity_poly.type
_entity_poly.pdbx_seq_one_letter_code
_entity_poly.pdbx_strand_id
1 'polypeptide(L)'
;MLYPTHQSESVTQICLFRWAKFMEGQYPELELMYHIPNEGKRSRSAGARMKQEGLKPGVPDVCLPVPRSDYHGLYIEMKVDRNKPTENQKHWLGALKRQGYFTAVCYGWEAASKVILQYLGGRP
;
A
#
# COMPACT_ATOMS: atom_id res chain seq x y z
N MET A 1 10.09 -27.80 2.42
CA MET A 1 10.59 -26.42 2.61
C MET A 1 9.85 -25.83 3.79
N LEU A 2 10.55 -25.48 4.87
CA LEU A 2 9.97 -24.78 6.01
C LEU A 2 9.84 -23.31 5.62
N TYR A 3 8.62 -22.85 5.35
CA TYR A 3 8.38 -21.42 5.20
C TYR A 3 8.58 -20.75 6.56
N PRO A 4 9.31 -19.63 6.65
CA PRO A 4 9.42 -18.89 7.89
C PRO A 4 8.01 -18.51 8.38
N THR A 5 7.73 -18.78 9.65
CA THR A 5 6.41 -18.58 10.27
C THR A 5 6.03 -17.11 10.43
N HIS A 6 6.95 -16.18 10.16
CA HIS A 6 6.75 -14.74 10.23
C HIS A 6 7.34 -14.07 8.98
N GLN A 7 6.49 -13.46 8.17
CA GLN A 7 6.90 -12.65 7.02
C GLN A 7 7.00 -11.19 7.45
N SER A 8 8.01 -10.47 6.98
CA SER A 8 8.07 -9.02 7.19
C SER A 8 7.08 -8.30 6.26
N GLU A 9 6.64 -7.10 6.64
CA GLU A 9 5.80 -6.23 5.78
C GLU A 9 6.44 -6.04 4.39
N SER A 10 7.78 -5.90 4.34
CA SER A 10 8.54 -5.79 3.09
C SER A 10 8.46 -7.07 2.23
N VAL A 11 8.60 -8.26 2.82
CA VAL A 11 8.49 -9.53 2.07
C VAL A 11 7.08 -9.69 1.50
N THR A 12 6.07 -9.40 2.32
CA THR A 12 4.67 -9.43 1.90
C THR A 12 4.39 -8.43 0.77
N GLN A 13 4.90 -7.20 0.85
CA GLN A 13 4.74 -6.22 -0.22
C GLN A 13 5.44 -6.67 -1.51
N ILE A 14 6.63 -7.26 -1.43
CA ILE A 14 7.30 -7.85 -2.61
C ILE A 14 6.42 -8.94 -3.25
N CYS A 15 5.81 -9.81 -2.46
CA CYS A 15 4.85 -10.81 -2.96
C CYS A 15 3.65 -10.15 -3.66
N LEU A 16 3.11 -9.07 -3.10
CA LEU A 16 2.01 -8.31 -3.72
C LEU A 16 2.39 -7.76 -5.09
N PHE A 17 3.54 -7.10 -5.23
CA PHE A 17 3.97 -6.53 -6.52
C PHE A 17 4.32 -7.62 -7.55
N ARG A 18 4.88 -8.76 -7.12
CA ARG A 18 5.09 -9.92 -8.01
C ARG A 18 3.77 -10.48 -8.52
N TRP A 19 2.79 -10.63 -7.64
CA TRP A 19 1.44 -11.04 -8.01
C TRP A 19 0.81 -10.03 -8.98
N ALA A 20 0.90 -8.74 -8.69
CA ALA A 20 0.34 -7.70 -9.55
C ALA A 20 0.94 -7.75 -10.96
N LYS A 21 2.27 -7.88 -11.06
CA LYS A 21 2.97 -8.04 -12.34
C LYS A 21 2.48 -9.26 -13.13
N PHE A 22 2.23 -10.38 -12.45
CA PHE A 22 1.68 -11.59 -13.09
C PHE A 22 0.24 -11.38 -13.59
N MET A 23 -0.55 -10.57 -12.88
CA MET A 23 -1.96 -10.32 -13.19
C MET A 23 -2.22 -9.20 -14.21
N GLU A 24 -1.20 -8.44 -14.61
CA GLU A 24 -1.32 -7.33 -15.59
C GLU A 24 -2.01 -7.75 -16.91
N GLY A 25 -1.82 -9.00 -17.36
CA GLY A 25 -2.47 -9.49 -18.58
C GLY A 25 -4.01 -9.56 -18.48
N GLN A 26 -4.55 -9.71 -17.26
CA GLN A 26 -5.98 -9.70 -17.00
C GLN A 26 -6.47 -8.34 -16.49
N TYR A 27 -5.62 -7.62 -15.75
CA TYR A 27 -5.92 -6.32 -15.15
C TYR A 27 -4.81 -5.31 -15.50
N PRO A 28 -4.85 -4.71 -16.70
CA PRO A 28 -3.81 -3.79 -17.17
C PRO A 28 -3.56 -2.61 -16.23
N GLU A 29 -4.57 -2.21 -15.45
CA GLU A 29 -4.50 -1.14 -14.46
C GLU A 29 -3.43 -1.36 -13.38
N LEU A 30 -3.06 -2.62 -13.12
CA LEU A 30 -2.04 -2.99 -12.15
C LEU A 30 -0.64 -2.49 -12.54
N GLU A 31 -0.41 -2.19 -13.81
CA GLU A 31 0.84 -1.56 -14.28
C GLU A 31 1.07 -0.20 -13.60
N LEU A 32 -0.01 0.51 -13.24
CA LEU A 32 0.06 1.82 -12.59
C LEU A 32 0.28 1.74 -11.07
N MET A 33 0.29 0.54 -10.49
CA MET A 33 0.50 0.37 -9.05
C MET A 33 1.96 0.65 -8.67
N TYR A 34 2.19 1.43 -7.61
CA TYR A 34 3.55 1.74 -7.15
C TYR A 34 3.64 1.81 -5.61
N HIS A 35 4.86 1.58 -5.13
CA HIS A 35 5.21 1.69 -3.72
C HIS A 35 5.59 3.13 -3.36
N ILE A 36 5.16 3.60 -2.19
CA ILE A 36 5.57 4.86 -1.59
C ILE A 36 6.51 4.55 -0.40
N PRO A 37 7.84 4.74 -0.56
CA PRO A 37 8.83 4.35 0.44
C PRO A 37 8.92 5.35 1.61
N ASN A 38 7.93 5.34 2.50
CA ASN A 38 7.91 6.22 3.68
C ASN A 38 8.61 5.62 4.89
N GLU A 39 8.69 4.30 4.92
CA GLU A 39 9.31 3.47 5.93
C GLU A 39 10.79 3.18 5.63
N GLY A 40 11.47 2.48 6.53
CA GLY A 40 12.85 2.06 6.35
C GLY A 40 13.90 2.96 7.01
N LYS A 41 15.04 2.34 7.33
CA LYS A 41 16.19 3.01 7.95
C LYS A 41 16.89 3.89 6.91
N ARG A 42 17.26 5.09 7.33
CA ARG A 42 18.03 6.06 6.53
C ARG A 42 18.97 6.85 7.42
N SER A 43 20.02 7.42 6.84
CA SER A 43 20.90 8.32 7.59
C SER A 43 20.15 9.58 8.02
N ARG A 44 20.63 10.26 9.06
CA ARG A 44 20.03 11.52 9.53
C ARG A 44 19.99 12.58 8.43
N SER A 45 21.06 12.70 7.64
CA SER A 45 21.14 13.66 6.54
C SER A 45 20.17 13.32 5.41
N ALA A 46 20.09 12.06 4.99
CA ALA A 46 19.14 11.62 3.97
C ALA A 46 17.69 11.84 4.44
N GLY A 47 17.36 11.48 5.68
CA GLY A 47 16.04 11.70 6.24
C GLY A 47 15.66 13.18 6.36
N ALA A 48 16.61 14.05 6.69
CA ALA A 48 16.37 15.50 6.73
C ALA A 48 16.11 16.06 5.33
N ARG A 49 16.92 15.66 4.34
CA ARG A 49 16.73 16.05 2.94
C ARG A 49 15.37 15.59 2.40
N MET A 50 15.00 14.32 2.58
CA MET A 50 13.70 13.81 2.11
C MET A 50 12.52 14.58 2.73
N LYS A 51 12.61 14.97 4.01
CA LYS A 51 11.58 15.81 4.64
C LYS A 51 11.48 17.18 4.00
N GLN A 52 12.59 17.79 3.59
CA GLN A 52 12.60 19.04 2.83
C GLN A 52 12.02 18.86 1.42
N GLU A 53 12.25 17.69 0.81
CA GLU A 53 11.65 17.28 -0.47
C GLU A 53 10.15 16.91 -0.34
N GLY A 54 9.58 16.96 0.87
CA GLY A 54 8.15 16.76 1.10
C GLY A 54 7.76 15.36 1.59
N LEU A 55 8.70 14.53 2.03
CA LEU A 55 8.40 13.27 2.70
C LEU A 55 7.52 13.51 3.93
N LYS A 56 6.36 12.87 3.97
CA LYS A 56 5.43 12.95 5.10
C LYS A 56 5.33 11.60 5.81
N PRO A 57 5.49 11.56 7.14
CA PRO A 57 5.41 10.30 7.87
C PRO A 57 4.00 9.71 7.78
N GLY A 58 3.92 8.41 7.54
CA GLY A 58 2.68 7.63 7.58
C GLY A 58 1.81 7.68 6.33
N VAL A 59 2.29 8.23 5.21
CA VAL A 59 1.60 8.01 3.92
C VAL A 59 1.57 6.50 3.62
N PRO A 60 0.44 5.92 3.17
CA PRO A 60 0.31 4.47 2.98
C PRO A 60 1.32 3.89 1.99
N ASP A 61 1.68 2.62 2.17
CA ASP A 61 2.81 1.99 1.48
C ASP A 61 2.59 1.79 -0.03
N VAL A 62 1.34 1.60 -0.48
CA VAL A 62 1.01 1.30 -1.88
C VAL A 62 -0.06 2.24 -2.40
N CYS A 63 0.09 2.68 -3.64
CA CYS A 63 -0.88 3.45 -4.39
C CYS A 63 -1.21 2.76 -5.72
N LEU A 64 -2.50 2.67 -6.04
CA LEU A 64 -3.03 2.35 -7.36
C LEU A 64 -3.85 3.57 -7.82
N PRO A 65 -3.29 4.43 -8.67
CA PRO A 65 -3.88 5.73 -9.06
C PRO A 65 -4.92 5.56 -10.17
N VAL A 66 -5.84 4.62 -10.00
CA VAL A 66 -6.84 4.26 -11.02
C VAL A 66 -8.23 4.54 -10.46
N PRO A 67 -8.99 5.48 -11.03
CA PRO A 67 -10.35 5.73 -10.59
C PRO A 67 -11.26 4.54 -10.84
N ARG A 68 -11.99 4.13 -9.81
CA ARG A 68 -13.01 3.07 -9.87
C ARG A 68 -14.17 3.41 -8.94
N SER A 69 -15.39 3.18 -9.43
CA SER A 69 -16.63 3.61 -8.76
C SER A 69 -16.54 5.09 -8.37
N ASP A 70 -16.84 5.43 -7.12
CA ASP A 70 -16.81 6.80 -6.60
C ASP A 70 -15.44 7.24 -6.06
N TYR A 71 -14.38 6.45 -6.27
CA TYR A 71 -13.05 6.71 -5.71
C TYR A 71 -12.03 7.17 -6.76
N HIS A 72 -11.21 8.14 -6.40
CA HIS A 72 -10.16 8.70 -7.26
C HIS A 72 -8.93 7.79 -7.42
N GLY A 73 -8.80 6.79 -6.56
CA GLY A 73 -7.67 5.87 -6.51
C GLY A 73 -7.70 5.06 -5.21
N LEU A 74 -6.82 4.07 -5.13
CA LEU A 74 -6.69 3.14 -4.02
C LEU A 74 -5.34 3.34 -3.31
N TYR A 75 -5.38 3.51 -2.00
CA TYR A 75 -4.20 3.47 -1.14
C TYR A 75 -4.28 2.28 -0.18
N ILE A 76 -3.19 1.52 -0.05
CA ILE A 76 -3.09 0.38 0.85
C ILE A 76 -1.93 0.60 1.82
N GLU A 77 -2.23 0.42 3.11
CA GLU A 77 -1.26 0.28 4.18
C GLU A 77 -1.06 -1.21 4.48
N MET A 78 0.16 -1.72 4.36
CA MET A 78 0.52 -3.12 4.54
C MET A 78 0.84 -3.41 6.01
N LYS A 79 0.30 -4.50 6.54
CA LYS A 79 0.58 -4.99 7.90
C LYS A 79 0.82 -6.49 7.88
N VAL A 80 1.45 -6.99 8.94
CA VAL A 80 1.63 -8.41 9.22
C VAL A 80 1.31 -8.71 10.68
N ASP A 81 0.93 -9.95 10.97
CA ASP A 81 0.67 -10.45 12.32
C ASP A 81 -0.22 -9.52 13.16
N ARG A 82 0.27 -9.07 14.31
CA ARG A 82 -0.46 -8.21 15.25
C ARG A 82 -0.11 -6.72 15.08
N ASN A 83 0.67 -6.35 14.06
CA ASN A 83 1.04 -4.97 13.82
C ASN A 83 -0.21 -4.14 13.52
N LYS A 84 -0.25 -2.94 14.08
CA LYS A 84 -1.35 -1.99 13.88
C LYS A 84 -0.82 -0.76 13.17
N PRO A 85 -1.64 -0.09 12.33
CA PRO A 85 -1.29 1.21 11.81
C PRO A 85 -0.94 2.17 12.96
N THR A 86 0.15 2.91 12.78
CA THR A 86 0.55 4.02 13.65
C THR A 86 -0.47 5.15 13.59
N GLU A 87 -0.43 6.08 14.55
CA GLU A 87 -1.35 7.24 14.54
C GLU A 87 -1.19 8.12 13.29
N ASN A 88 0.03 8.29 12.77
CA ASN A 88 0.25 9.01 11.52
C ASN A 88 -0.37 8.29 10.31
N GLN A 89 -0.29 6.95 10.27
CA GLN A 89 -0.93 6.17 9.21
C GLN A 89 -2.46 6.25 9.29
N LYS A 90 -3.04 6.15 10.49
CA LYS A 90 -4.48 6.36 10.70
C LYS A 90 -4.93 7.75 10.24
N HIS A 91 -4.14 8.78 10.56
CA HIS A 91 -4.40 10.15 10.12
C HIS A 91 -4.44 10.24 8.59
N TRP A 92 -3.44 9.69 7.89
CA TRP A 92 -3.39 9.68 6.43
C TRP A 92 -4.54 8.91 5.79
N LEU A 93 -4.82 7.70 6.26
CA LEU A 93 -5.92 6.87 5.76
C LEU A 93 -7.26 7.61 5.88
N GLY A 94 -7.49 8.29 7.01
CA GLY A 94 -8.68 9.12 7.21
C GLY A 94 -8.71 10.38 6.36
N ALA A 95 -7.58 11.05 6.16
CA ALA A 95 -7.47 12.23 5.32
C ALA A 95 -7.71 11.92 3.84
N LEU A 96 -7.09 10.86 3.32
CA LEU A 96 -7.29 10.36 1.95
C LEU A 96 -8.75 9.97 1.71
N LYS A 97 -9.37 9.26 2.67
CA LYS A 97 -10.80 8.92 2.59
C LYS A 97 -11.69 10.16 2.47
N ARG A 98 -11.41 11.22 3.22
CA ARG A 98 -12.15 12.50 3.12
C ARG A 98 -11.95 13.22 1.78
N GLN A 99 -10.87 12.91 1.06
CA GLN A 99 -10.59 13.46 -0.27
C GLN A 99 -11.10 12.55 -1.41
N GLY A 100 -11.90 11.53 -1.12
CA GLY A 100 -12.48 10.66 -2.14
C GLY A 100 -11.57 9.51 -2.61
N TYR A 101 -10.53 9.15 -1.85
CA TYR A 101 -9.73 7.96 -2.13
C TYR A 101 -10.24 6.74 -1.35
N PHE A 102 -10.17 5.56 -1.96
CA PHE A 102 -10.36 4.32 -1.24
C PHE A 102 -9.10 4.04 -0.43
N THR A 103 -9.26 3.67 0.83
CA THR A 103 -8.13 3.33 1.70
C THR A 103 -8.37 2.01 2.41
N ALA A 104 -7.33 1.18 2.48
CA ALA A 104 -7.39 -0.11 3.15
C ALA A 104 -6.13 -0.38 3.99
N VAL A 105 -6.32 -1.13 5.07
CA VAL A 105 -5.23 -1.74 5.84
C VAL A 105 -5.27 -3.23 5.53
N CYS A 106 -4.21 -3.76 4.95
CA CYS A 106 -4.17 -5.13 4.46
C CYS A 106 -3.13 -5.96 5.21
N TYR A 107 -3.57 -7.06 5.80
CA TYR A 107 -2.72 -8.00 6.53
C TYR A 107 -2.30 -9.14 5.61
N GLY A 108 -1.08 -9.09 5.09
CA GLY A 108 -0.64 -10.05 4.08
C GLY A 108 -0.96 -9.63 2.65
N TRP A 109 -0.26 -10.23 1.68
CA TRP A 109 -0.37 -9.88 0.26
C TRP A 109 -1.67 -10.44 -0.34
N GLU A 110 -2.16 -11.56 0.19
CA GLU A 110 -3.42 -12.19 -0.22
C GLU A 110 -4.63 -11.33 0.18
N ALA A 111 -4.56 -10.65 1.33
CA ALA A 111 -5.59 -9.70 1.72
C ALA A 111 -5.56 -8.46 0.80
N ALA A 112 -4.36 -7.93 0.53
CA ALA A 112 -4.20 -6.80 -0.37
C ALA A 112 -4.66 -7.10 -1.81
N SER A 113 -4.32 -8.27 -2.35
CA SER A 113 -4.75 -8.67 -3.70
C SER A 113 -6.28 -8.80 -3.80
N LYS A 114 -6.94 -9.36 -2.78
CA LYS A 114 -8.40 -9.42 -2.72
C LYS A 114 -9.04 -8.03 -2.74
N VAL A 115 -8.52 -7.09 -1.94
CA VAL A 115 -8.99 -5.70 -1.93
C VAL A 115 -8.80 -5.04 -3.30
N ILE A 116 -7.64 -5.24 -3.94
CA ILE A 116 -7.37 -4.70 -5.28
C ILE A 116 -8.36 -5.26 -6.31
N LEU A 117 -8.60 -6.57 -6.31
CA LEU A 117 -9.55 -7.20 -7.25
C LEU A 117 -10.99 -6.74 -7.01
N GLN A 118 -11.40 -6.58 -5.75
CA GLN A 118 -12.70 -6.01 -5.37
C GLN A 118 -12.84 -4.57 -5.87
N TYR A 119 -11.82 -3.75 -5.64
CA TYR A 119 -11.75 -2.36 -6.10
C TYR A 119 -11.83 -2.25 -7.62
N LEU A 120 -11.02 -3.04 -8.35
CA LEU A 120 -11.01 -3.05 -9.82
C LEU A 120 -12.31 -3.60 -10.42
N GLY A 121 -12.94 -4.56 -9.74
CA GLY A 121 -14.25 -5.12 -10.11
C GLY A 121 -15.45 -4.22 -9.81
N GLY A 122 -15.24 -3.01 -9.27
CA GLY A 122 -16.30 -2.08 -8.93
C GLY A 122 -17.15 -2.50 -7.72
N ARG A 123 -16.63 -3.40 -6.87
CA ARG A 123 -17.24 -3.87 -5.62
C ARG A 123 -16.37 -3.49 -4.41
N PRO A 124 -16.12 -2.20 -4.19
CA PRO A 124 -15.27 -1.73 -3.09
C PRO A 124 -15.87 -1.99 -1.71
#